data_AF-A0A517U422-F1
#
_entry.id   AF-A0A517U422-F1
#
_cell.length_a   1.000
_cell.length_b   1.000
_cell.length_c   1.000
_cell.angle_alpha   90.00
_cell.angle_beta   90.00
_cell.angle_gamma   90.00
#
_symmetry.space_group_name_H-M   'P 1'
#
loop_
_entity.id
_entity.type
_entity.pdbx_description
1 polymer ?
#
loop_
_entity_poly.entity_id
_entity_poly.type
_entity_poly.pdbx_seq_one_letter_code
_entity_poly.pdbx_strand_id
1 'polypeptide(L)'
;MCGEGHSFLASVDLHSHEARATLAWAESVTLVSQTGVPDDVFEELGRHFSDQEIVDLTVIVASMNAWNRMEISFRQGPARRAEG
;
A
#
# COMPACT_ATOMS: atom_id res chain seq x y z
N MET A 1 20.48 -26.20 -14.46
CA MET A 1 20.63 -24.88 -13.83
C MET A 1 19.54 -24.74 -12.78
N CYS A 2 19.88 -24.87 -11.51
CA CYS A 2 18.99 -24.54 -10.41
C CYS A 2 19.01 -23.02 -10.26
N GLY A 3 17.97 -22.34 -10.74
CA GLY A 3 17.78 -20.91 -10.53
C GLY A 3 17.28 -20.67 -9.11
N GLU A 4 17.87 -19.68 -8.45
CA GLU A 4 17.65 -19.37 -7.05
C GLU A 4 16.18 -19.04 -6.77
N GLY A 5 15.61 -19.73 -5.78
CA GLY A 5 14.32 -19.36 -5.22
C GLY A 5 14.45 -18.00 -4.56
N HIS A 6 13.92 -16.97 -5.21
CA HIS A 6 13.72 -15.67 -4.61
C HIS A 6 12.94 -15.88 -3.31
N SER A 7 13.58 -15.59 -2.18
CA SER A 7 12.97 -15.65 -0.86
C SER A 7 11.75 -14.72 -0.83
N PHE A 8 10.55 -15.31 -0.94
CA PHE A 8 9.28 -14.59 -1.01
C PHE A 8 8.83 -14.00 0.34
N LEU A 9 9.61 -14.18 1.41
CA LEU A 9 9.30 -13.65 2.74
C LEU A 9 10.52 -12.93 3.32
N ALA A 10 10.96 -11.86 2.64
CA ALA A 10 11.73 -10.85 3.34
C ALA A 10 10.81 -10.19 4.37
N SER A 11 11.17 -10.23 5.65
CA SER A 11 10.47 -9.46 6.68
C SER A 11 10.68 -7.98 6.39
N VAL A 12 9.60 -7.25 6.08
CA VAL A 12 9.70 -5.79 5.90
C VAL A 12 10.02 -5.17 7.26
N ASP A 13 11.05 -4.33 7.32
CA ASP A 13 11.31 -3.51 8.50
C ASP A 13 10.39 -2.30 8.49
N LEU A 14 9.32 -2.37 9.28
CA LEU A 14 8.32 -1.30 9.41
C LEU A 14 8.88 0.00 9.99
N HIS A 15 10.08 -0.01 10.56
CA HIS A 15 10.74 1.18 11.09
C HIS A 15 11.66 1.86 10.07
N SER A 16 11.89 1.24 8.91
CA SER A 16 12.72 1.81 7.85
C SER A 16 12.10 3.08 7.25
N HIS A 17 12.95 3.92 6.66
CA HIS A 17 12.50 5.11 5.95
C HIS A 17 11.62 4.77 4.74
N GLU A 18 11.98 3.72 4.00
CA GLU A 18 11.22 3.19 2.88
C GLU A 18 9.81 2.73 3.31
N ALA A 19 9.70 1.92 4.38
CA ALA A 19 8.41 1.45 4.87
C ALA A 19 7.52 2.61 5.34
N ARG A 20 8.11 3.63 5.98
CA ARG A 20 7.38 4.84 6.37
C ARG A 20 6.90 5.66 5.17
N ALA A 21 7.76 5.85 4.15
CA ALA A 21 7.37 6.57 2.93
C ALA A 21 6.24 5.84 2.20
N THR A 22 6.33 4.51 2.10
CA THR A 22 5.29 3.65 1.53
C THR A 22 3.97 3.78 2.27
N LEU A 23 3.99 3.77 3.61
CA LEU A 23 2.79 3.93 4.43
C LEU A 23 2.17 5.31 4.27
N ALA A 24 2.98 6.37 4.29
CA ALA A 24 2.51 7.75 4.09
C ALA A 24 1.88 7.96 2.71
N TRP A 25 2.46 7.34 1.67
CA TRP A 25 1.88 7.32 0.33
C TRP A 25 0.54 6.59 0.32
N ALA A 26 0.48 5.39 0.88
CA ALA A 26 -0.75 4.59 0.93
C ALA A 26 -1.89 5.32 1.67
N GLU A 27 -1.59 5.98 2.78
CA GLU A 27 -2.55 6.80 3.53
C GLU A 27 -3.02 8.01 2.69
N SER A 28 -2.08 8.74 2.07
CA SER A 28 -2.38 9.91 1.24
C SER A 28 -3.27 9.55 0.05
N VAL A 29 -2.96 8.48 -0.67
CA VAL A 29 -3.76 8.00 -1.81
C VAL A 29 -5.13 7.48 -1.34
N THR A 30 -5.19 6.80 -0.20
CA THR A 30 -6.48 6.30 0.35
C THR A 30 -7.42 7.42 0.72
N LEU A 31 -6.88 8.52 1.26
CA LEU A 31 -7.61 9.72 1.65
C LEU A 31 -7.45 10.85 0.64
N VAL A 32 -7.25 10.55 -0.65
CA VAL A 32 -6.93 11.54 -1.70
C VAL A 32 -7.92 12.71 -1.78
N SER A 33 -9.20 12.47 -1.48
CA SER A 33 -10.22 13.54 -1.46
C SER A 33 -10.01 14.58 -0.34
N GLN A 34 -9.20 14.26 0.66
CA GLN A 34 -8.87 15.11 1.80
C GLN A 34 -7.43 15.63 1.72
N THR A 35 -6.49 14.75 1.31
CA THR A 35 -5.05 15.05 1.34
C THR A 35 -4.58 15.75 0.07
N GLY A 36 -5.22 15.48 -1.08
CA GLY A 36 -4.74 15.93 -2.39
C GLY A 36 -3.41 15.33 -2.83
N VAL A 37 -2.83 14.40 -2.05
CA VAL A 37 -1.46 13.88 -2.21
C VAL A 37 -0.42 15.00 -2.23
N PRO A 38 0.06 15.45 -1.05
CA PRO A 38 1.06 16.51 -0.96
C PRO A 38 2.37 16.18 -1.70
N ASP A 39 3.00 17.21 -2.27
CA ASP A 39 4.24 17.06 -3.06
C ASP A 39 5.39 16.46 -2.23
N ASP A 40 5.49 16.79 -0.94
CA ASP A 40 6.53 16.26 -0.05
C ASP A 40 6.41 14.74 0.17
N VAL A 41 5.18 14.21 0.16
CA VAL A 41 4.94 12.76 0.24
C VAL A 41 5.37 12.07 -1.07
N PHE A 42 5.09 12.68 -2.23
CA PHE A 42 5.55 12.17 -3.52
C PHE A 42 7.07 12.20 -3.65
N GLU A 43 7.69 13.33 -3.30
CA GLU A 43 9.15 13.50 -3.33
C GLU A 43 9.86 12.54 -2.38
N GLU A 44 9.33 12.34 -1.16
CA GLU A 44 9.91 11.40 -0.22
C GLU A 44 9.80 9.96 -0.72
N LEU A 45 8.69 9.58 -1.34
CA LEU A 45 8.55 8.25 -1.94
C LEU A 45 9.54 8.05 -3.11
N GLY A 46 9.72 9.07 -3.95
CA GLY A 46 10.67 9.07 -5.06
C GLY A 46 12.14 8.96 -4.66
N ARG A 47 12.48 9.12 -3.37
CA ARG A 47 13.81 8.80 -2.85
C ARG A 47 14.09 7.30 -2.72
N HIS A 48 13.03 6.49 -2.61
CA HIS A 48 13.15 5.05 -2.34
C HIS A 48 12.71 4.20 -3.54
N PHE A 49 11.84 4.73 -4.41
CA PHE A 49 11.25 4.00 -5.53
C PHE A 49 11.43 4.76 -6.86
N SER A 50 11.54 4.00 -7.95
CA SER A 50 11.43 4.54 -9.31
C SER A 50 10.00 4.95 -9.65
N ASP A 51 9.84 5.83 -10.66
CA ASP A 51 8.51 6.25 -11.14
C ASP A 51 7.60 5.06 -11.49
N GLN A 52 8.16 3.99 -12.07
CA GLN A 52 7.41 2.78 -12.41
C GLN A 52 6.93 2.05 -11.13
N GLU A 53 7.80 1.91 -10.13
CA GLU A 53 7.44 1.28 -8.86
C GLU A 53 6.39 2.10 -8.10
N ILE A 54 6.44 3.43 -8.19
CA ILE A 54 5.43 4.32 -7.62
C ILE A 54 4.07 4.11 -8.31
N VAL A 55 4.06 3.98 -9.64
CA VAL A 55 2.84 3.65 -10.39
C VAL A 55 2.28 2.29 -9.94
N ASP A 56 3.13 1.26 -9.87
CA ASP A 56 2.73 -0.09 -9.47
C ASP A 56 2.16 -0.11 -8.04
N LEU A 57 2.84 0.56 -7.09
CA LEU A 57 2.37 0.75 -5.72
C LEU A 57 1.01 1.45 -5.67
N THR A 58 0.84 2.51 -6.47
CA THR A 58 -0.41 3.26 -6.54
C THR A 58 -1.56 2.41 -7.07
N VAL A 59 -1.30 1.57 -8.07
CA VAL A 59 -2.30 0.62 -8.61
C VAL A 59 -2.71 -0.39 -7.54
N ILE A 60 -1.76 -0.91 -6.76
CA ILE A 60 -2.06 -1.84 -5.66
C ILE A 60 -2.96 -1.18 -4.61
N VAL A 61 -2.60 0.03 -4.15
CA VAL A 61 -3.37 0.79 -3.16
C VAL A 61 -4.78 1.12 -3.68
N ALA A 62 -4.88 1.61 -4.92
CA ALA A 62 -6.16 1.92 -5.55
C ALA A 62 -7.05 0.69 -5.69
N SER A 63 -6.45 -0.45 -6.06
CA SER A 63 -7.16 -1.73 -6.15
C SER A 63 -7.69 -2.14 -4.78
N MET A 64 -6.86 -2.20 -3.74
CA MET A 64 -7.34 -2.54 -2.40
C MET A 64 -8.48 -1.61 -1.94
N ASN A 65 -8.36 -0.31 -2.21
CA ASN A 65 -9.40 0.66 -1.89
C ASN A 65 -10.71 0.45 -2.66
N ALA A 66 -10.66 0.01 -3.92
CA ALA A 66 -11.85 -0.31 -4.68
C ALA A 66 -12.54 -1.59 -4.16
N TRP A 67 -11.77 -2.64 -3.86
CA TRP A 67 -12.32 -3.91 -3.37
C TRP A 67 -12.95 -3.74 -1.97
N ASN A 68 -12.26 -3.04 -1.06
CA ASN A 68 -12.80 -2.72 0.26
C ASN A 68 -14.15 -1.98 0.17
N ARG A 69 -14.27 -1.02 -0.76
CA ARG A 69 -15.53 -0.29 -0.97
C ARG A 69 -16.63 -1.18 -1.54
N MET A 70 -16.30 -2.09 -2.46
CA MET A 70 -17.27 -3.07 -3.00
C MET A 70 -17.79 -3.99 -1.89
N GLU A 71 -16.89 -4.63 -1.12
CA GLU A 71 -17.27 -5.55 -0.04
C GLU A 71 -18.17 -4.88 1.00
N ILE A 72 -17.79 -3.67 1.46
CA ILE A 72 -18.59 -2.91 2.42
C ILE A 72 -19.95 -2.54 1.84
N SER A 73 -20.01 -2.11 0.58
CA SER A 73 -21.27 -1.78 -0.11
C SER A 73 -22.20 -2.98 -0.24
N PHE A 74 -21.64 -4.18 -0.39
CA PHE A 74 -22.40 -5.45 -0.47
C PHE A 74 -22.60 -6.15 0.88
N ARG A 75 -22.21 -5.51 1.99
CA ARG A 75 -22.29 -6.08 3.35
C ARG A 75 -21.53 -7.41 3.50
N GLN A 76 -20.48 -7.62 2.70
CA GLN A 76 -19.61 -8.81 2.69
C GLN A 76 -18.29 -8.57 3.43
N GLY A 77 -18.29 -7.70 4.45
CA GLY A 77 -17.08 -7.37 5.19
C GLY A 77 -16.48 -8.57 5.95
N PRO A 78 -15.24 -8.45 6.45
CA PRO A 78 -14.55 -9.53 7.14
C PRO A 78 -15.43 -10.10 8.25
N ALA A 79 -15.49 -11.44 8.32
CA ALA A 79 -16.24 -12.13 9.34
C ALA A 79 -15.83 -11.58 10.72
N ARG A 80 -16.82 -11.12 11.50
CA ARG A 80 -16.57 -10.70 12.88
C ARG A 80 -15.90 -11.88 13.58
N ARG A 81 -14.68 -11.69 14.07
CA ARG A 81 -14.04 -12.67 14.96
C ARG A 81 -15.01 -12.90 16.10
N ALA A 82 -15.55 -14.11 16.22
CA ALA A 82 -16.42 -14.47 17.33
C ALA A 82 -15.59 -14.31 18.61
N GLU A 83 -15.96 -13.33 19.43
CA GLU A 83 -15.41 -13.15 20.76
C GLU A 83 -15.99 -14.28 21.63
N GLY A 84 -15.11 -15.14 22.15
CA GLY A 84 -15.43 -16.19 23.11
C GLY A 84 -14.89 -15.86 24.48
#